data_AF-A0AB37U7J7-F1
#
_entry.id   AF-A0AB37U7J7-F1
#
_cell.length_a   1.000
_cell.length_b   1.000
_cell.length_c   1.000
_cell.angle_alpha   90.00
_cell.angle_beta   90.00
_cell.angle_gamma   90.00
#
_symmetry.space_group_name_H-M   'P 1'
#
loop_
_entity.id
_entity.type
_entity.pdbx_description
1 polymer ?
#
loop_
_entity_poly.entity_id
_entity_poly.type
_entity_poly.pdbx_seq_one_letter_code
_entity_poly.pdbx_strand_id
1 'polypeptide(L)'
;MKKRDQSGLTDRELVAVAKFVQGATPGEICEDLNIHPTTLMRWRQKPAFIEAMRTGREFIWSMVANRLVDECLSTTAVVREMRDLPVDGFVGDTKVANVKLSASRLLLEYASKAQDMENFKARLEALEARLAGELNENQL
;
A
#
# COMPACT_ATOMS: atom_id res chain seq x y z
N MET A 1 -37.33 -2.59 7.93
CA MET A 1 -36.66 -2.05 6.72
C MET A 1 -35.17 -1.97 7.00
N LYS A 2 -34.31 -2.62 6.22
CA LYS A 2 -32.85 -2.48 6.38
C LYS A 2 -32.44 -1.10 5.86
N LYS A 3 -31.86 -0.25 6.71
CA LYS A 3 -31.21 1.00 6.27
C LYS A 3 -30.15 0.62 5.24
N ARG A 4 -30.29 1.12 4.01
CA ARG A 4 -29.24 1.07 3.00
C ARG A 4 -28.52 2.40 3.09
N ASP A 5 -27.20 2.35 3.10
CA ASP A 5 -26.36 3.54 3.00
C ASP A 5 -26.47 4.16 1.59
N GLN A 6 -25.97 5.38 1.39
CA GLN A 6 -25.88 6.08 0.11
C GLN A 6 -25.18 5.22 -0.97
N SER A 7 -24.34 4.26 -0.55
CA SER A 7 -23.63 3.30 -1.41
C SER A 7 -24.48 2.10 -1.87
N GLY A 8 -25.73 1.96 -1.40
CA GLY A 8 -26.61 0.84 -1.73
C GLY A 8 -26.30 -0.48 -0.99
N LEU A 9 -25.37 -0.45 -0.03
CA LEU A 9 -25.02 -1.56 0.85
C LEU A 9 -25.76 -1.47 2.19
N THR A 10 -25.96 -2.61 2.83
CA THR A 10 -26.46 -2.69 4.21
C THR A 10 -25.29 -2.68 5.21
N ASP A 11 -25.55 -2.30 6.47
CA ASP A 11 -24.52 -2.22 7.52
C ASP A 11 -23.71 -3.53 7.66
N ARG A 12 -24.38 -4.69 7.56
CA ARG A 12 -23.69 -5.99 7.60
C ARG A 12 -22.79 -6.24 6.40
N GLU A 13 -23.16 -5.76 5.23
CA GLU A 13 -22.33 -5.84 4.03
C GLU A 13 -21.11 -4.93 4.15
N LEU A 14 -21.28 -3.72 4.71
CA LEU A 14 -20.17 -2.81 4.99
C LEU A 14 -19.16 -3.41 5.98
N VAL A 15 -19.64 -4.04 7.06
CA VAL A 15 -18.75 -4.75 8.00
C VAL A 15 -18.02 -5.90 7.32
N ALA A 16 -18.69 -6.67 6.46
CA ALA A 16 -18.04 -7.73 5.68
C ALA A 16 -16.95 -7.17 4.74
N VAL A 17 -17.22 -6.05 4.06
CA VAL A 17 -16.22 -5.35 3.23
C VAL A 17 -15.02 -4.93 4.07
N ALA A 18 -15.24 -4.29 5.22
CA ALA A 18 -14.16 -3.86 6.10
C ALA A 18 -13.28 -5.03 6.54
N LYS A 19 -13.88 -6.16 6.93
CA LYS A 19 -13.14 -7.38 7.30
C LYS A 19 -12.33 -7.96 6.15
N PHE A 20 -12.90 -8.01 4.94
CA PHE A 20 -12.15 -8.44 3.74
C PHE A 20 -10.95 -7.54 3.46
N VAL A 21 -11.14 -6.23 3.56
CA VAL A 21 -10.11 -5.22 3.33
C VAL A 21 -8.98 -5.32 4.37
N GLN A 22 -9.30 -5.78 5.58
CA GLN A 22 -8.33 -6.09 6.65
C GLN A 22 -7.66 -7.47 6.51
N GLY A 23 -8.04 -8.27 5.50
CA GLY A 23 -7.40 -9.56 5.20
C GLY A 23 -8.10 -10.78 5.79
N ALA A 24 -9.30 -10.65 6.36
CA ALA A 24 -10.05 -11.79 6.87
C ALA A 24 -10.50 -12.72 5.72
N THR A 25 -10.46 -14.02 5.99
CA THR A 25 -10.93 -15.07 5.08
C THR A 25 -12.47 -15.11 5.03
N PRO A 26 -13.07 -15.64 3.94
CA PRO A 26 -14.52 -15.79 3.86
C PRO A 26 -15.13 -16.61 5.01
N GLY A 27 -14.40 -17.60 5.55
CA GLY A 27 -14.84 -18.42 6.67
C GLY A 27 -14.98 -17.61 7.95
N GLU A 28 -13.92 -16.89 8.33
CA GLU A 28 -13.91 -16.00 9.51
C GLU A 28 -15.02 -14.95 9.43
N ILE A 29 -15.25 -14.37 8.24
CA ILE A 29 -16.32 -13.39 8.05
C ILE A 29 -17.71 -14.02 8.22
N CYS A 30 -17.91 -15.26 7.75
CA CYS A 30 -19.18 -15.97 7.92
C CYS A 30 -19.45 -16.31 9.39
N GLU A 31 -18.43 -16.76 10.12
CA GLU A 31 -18.49 -17.05 11.55
C GLU A 31 -18.78 -15.77 12.35
N ASP A 32 -17.99 -14.71 12.14
CA ASP A 32 -18.12 -13.45 12.88
C ASP A 32 -19.47 -12.75 12.66
N LEU A 33 -20.00 -12.81 11.44
CA LEU A 33 -21.28 -12.17 11.09
C LEU A 33 -22.48 -13.10 11.28
N ASN A 34 -22.24 -14.36 11.64
CA ASN A 34 -23.23 -15.42 11.73
C ASN A 34 -24.11 -15.48 10.45
N ILE A 35 -23.45 -15.63 9.30
CA ILE A 35 -24.10 -15.72 7.98
C ILE A 35 -23.66 -16.99 7.25
N HIS A 36 -24.56 -17.51 6.42
CA HIS A 36 -24.24 -18.65 5.58
C HIS A 36 -23.29 -18.25 4.44
N PRO A 37 -22.33 -19.11 4.02
CA PRO A 37 -21.39 -18.82 2.93
C PRO A 37 -22.05 -18.39 1.62
N THR A 38 -23.21 -18.96 1.28
CA THR A 38 -23.98 -18.58 0.09
C THR A 38 -24.47 -17.13 0.14
N THR A 39 -24.75 -16.60 1.34
CA THR A 39 -25.13 -15.19 1.53
C THR A 39 -23.95 -14.28 1.23
N LEU A 40 -22.78 -14.60 1.77
CA LEU A 40 -21.54 -13.86 1.52
C LEU A 40 -21.15 -13.91 0.03
N MET A 41 -21.29 -15.08 -0.61
CA MET A 41 -21.03 -15.23 -2.04
C MET A 41 -21.93 -14.33 -2.89
N ARG A 42 -23.23 -14.27 -2.58
CA ARG A 42 -24.18 -13.37 -3.24
C ARG A 42 -23.82 -11.89 -3.04
N TRP A 43 -23.35 -11.52 -1.85
CA TRP A 43 -22.91 -10.15 -1.58
C TRP A 43 -21.71 -9.75 -2.42
N ARG A 44 -20.70 -10.63 -2.54
CA ARG A 44 -19.49 -10.40 -3.33
C ARG A 44 -19.74 -10.20 -4.82
N GLN A 45 -20.88 -10.65 -5.34
CA GLN A 45 -21.26 -10.46 -6.74
C GLN A 45 -21.93 -9.10 -7.01
N LYS A 46 -22.29 -8.35 -5.97
CA LYS A 46 -22.93 -7.05 -6.14
C LYS A 46 -21.92 -5.99 -6.59
N PRO A 47 -22.23 -5.18 -7.62
CA PRO A 47 -21.34 -4.10 -8.07
C PRO A 47 -20.93 -3.15 -6.93
N ALA A 48 -21.87 -2.75 -6.08
CA ALA A 48 -21.59 -1.88 -4.92
C ALA A 48 -20.61 -2.51 -3.91
N PHE A 49 -20.66 -3.83 -3.72
CA PHE A 49 -19.77 -4.54 -2.80
C PHE A 49 -18.35 -4.64 -3.38
N ILE A 50 -18.26 -4.92 -4.69
CA ILE A 50 -16.99 -4.94 -5.42
C ILE A 50 -16.30 -3.57 -5.34
N GLU A 51 -17.07 -2.51 -5.59
CA GLU A 51 -16.54 -1.14 -5.56
C GLU A 51 -16.10 -0.74 -4.14
N ALA A 52 -16.92 -1.03 -3.12
CA ALA A 52 -16.54 -0.76 -1.73
C ALA A 52 -15.28 -1.53 -1.31
N MET A 53 -15.09 -2.77 -1.77
CA MET A 53 -13.84 -3.51 -1.56
C MET A 53 -12.65 -2.87 -2.28
N ARG A 54 -12.84 -2.35 -3.49
CA ARG A 54 -11.78 -1.67 -4.26
C ARG A 54 -11.32 -0.41 -3.52
N THR A 55 -12.25 0.49 -3.19
CA THR A 55 -11.97 1.73 -2.46
C THR A 55 -11.36 1.45 -1.08
N GLY A 56 -11.88 0.46 -0.36
CA GLY A 56 -11.33 0.08 0.94
C GLY A 56 -9.90 -0.42 0.85
N ARG A 57 -9.57 -1.24 -0.15
CA ARG A 57 -8.19 -1.69 -0.39
C ARG A 57 -7.26 -0.54 -0.77
N GLU A 58 -7.70 0.36 -1.64
CA GLU A 58 -6.93 1.57 -2.00
C GLU A 58 -6.60 2.41 -0.76
N PHE A 59 -7.58 2.62 0.12
CA PHE A 59 -7.37 3.33 1.38
C PHE A 59 -6.36 2.63 2.31
N ILE A 60 -6.50 1.32 2.53
CA ILE A 60 -5.55 0.56 3.35
C ILE A 60 -4.16 0.59 2.73
N TRP A 61 -4.04 0.44 1.41
CA TRP A 61 -2.75 0.51 0.73
C TRP A 61 -2.10 1.88 0.91
N SER A 62 -2.85 2.97 0.78
CA SER A 62 -2.35 4.31 1.04
C SER A 62 -1.86 4.46 2.49
N MET A 63 -2.64 3.99 3.47
CA MET A 63 -2.26 4.02 4.88
C MET A 63 -0.99 3.20 5.17
N VAL A 64 -0.90 1.98 4.63
CA VAL A 64 0.27 1.10 4.78
C VAL A 64 1.50 1.72 4.11
N ALA A 65 1.34 2.29 2.91
CA ALA A 65 2.41 2.96 2.20
C ALA A 65 2.94 4.16 2.99
N ASN A 66 2.05 5.01 3.51
CA ASN A 66 2.44 6.16 4.34
C ASN A 66 3.19 5.71 5.60
N ARG A 67 2.68 4.71 6.31
CA ARG A 67 3.36 4.15 7.49
C ARG A 67 4.73 3.59 7.14
N LEU A 68 4.85 2.89 6.01
CA LEU A 68 6.12 2.38 5.54
C LEU A 68 7.09 3.54 5.25
N VAL A 69 6.64 4.59 4.56
CA VAL A 69 7.45 5.79 4.29
C VAL A 69 7.97 6.41 5.60
N ASP A 70 7.10 6.58 6.60
CA ASP A 70 7.49 7.14 7.90
C ASP A 70 8.58 6.31 8.59
N GLU A 71 8.43 4.98 8.62
CA GLU A 71 9.44 4.06 9.18
C GLU A 71 10.76 4.09 8.40
N CYS A 72 10.69 4.23 7.08
CA CYS A 72 11.86 4.35 6.21
C CYS A 72 12.61 5.66 6.45
N LEU A 73 11.88 6.77 6.61
CA LEU A 73 12.45 8.08 6.94
C LEU A 73 13.11 8.07 8.32
N SER A 74 12.45 7.47 9.31
CA SER A 74 12.99 7.27 10.66
C SER A 74 14.31 6.48 10.62
N THR A 75 14.32 5.33 9.95
CA THR A 75 15.51 4.48 9.79
C THR A 75 16.63 5.23 9.07
N THR A 76 16.28 5.98 8.01
CA THR A 76 17.23 6.80 7.24
C THR A 76 17.86 7.91 8.08
N ALA A 77 17.10 8.53 8.98
CA ALA A 77 17.61 9.56 9.89
C ALA A 77 18.66 8.99 10.85
N VAL A 78 18.37 7.85 11.49
CA VAL A 78 19.32 7.14 12.36
C VAL A 78 20.58 6.75 11.61
N VAL A 79 20.43 6.24 10.38
CA VAL A 79 21.54 5.86 9.49
C VAL A 79 22.42 7.06 9.11
N ARG A 80 21.83 8.24 8.86
CA ARG A 80 22.59 9.47 8.59
C ARG A 80 23.35 9.93 9.82
N GLU A 81 22.73 9.90 10.99
CA GLU A 81 23.38 10.24 12.26
C GLU A 81 24.59 9.33 12.52
N MET A 82 24.42 8.01 12.37
CA MET A 82 25.52 7.05 12.54
C MET A 82 26.67 7.24 11.55
N ARG A 83 26.37 7.66 10.31
CA ARG A 83 27.39 7.98 9.30
C ARG A 83 28.27 9.16 9.74
N ASP A 84 27.66 10.17 10.35
CA ASP A 84 28.30 11.45 10.67
C ASP A 84 29.03 11.42 12.04
N LEU A 85 28.86 10.36 12.84
CA LEU A 85 29.61 10.16 14.09
C LEU A 85 31.14 10.15 13.85
N PRO A 86 31.94 10.89 14.62
CA PRO A 86 33.40 10.91 14.50
C PRO A 86 34.01 9.53 14.84
N VAL A 87 35.07 9.17 14.14
CA VAL A 87 35.76 7.87 14.31
C VAL A 87 36.71 7.88 15.52
N ASP A 88 37.02 9.06 16.06
CA ASP A 88 38.18 9.30 16.93
C ASP A 88 38.02 8.89 18.40
N GLY A 89 36.96 8.14 18.76
CA GLY A 89 36.70 7.70 20.14
C GLY A 89 37.00 6.23 20.45
N PHE A 90 37.25 5.39 19.43
CA PHE A 90 37.36 3.94 19.62
C PHE A 90 38.55 3.38 18.83
N VAL A 91 39.65 3.15 19.53
CA VAL A 91 40.79 2.40 19.02
C VAL A 91 40.35 0.94 18.78
N GLY A 92 40.02 0.60 17.52
CA GLY A 92 39.88 -0.78 17.06
C GLY A 92 38.60 -1.18 16.29
N ASP A 93 37.64 -0.30 16.06
CA ASP A 93 36.27 -0.79 15.84
C ASP A 93 35.85 -0.93 14.35
N THR A 94 36.19 -2.06 13.73
CA THR A 94 35.62 -2.53 12.45
C THR A 94 34.09 -2.43 12.43
N LYS A 95 33.45 -2.48 13.60
CA LYS A 95 32.00 -2.31 13.76
C LYS A 95 31.51 -0.92 13.33
N VAL A 96 32.19 0.17 13.68
CA VAL A 96 31.77 1.53 13.29
C VAL A 96 31.90 1.70 11.77
N ALA A 97 33.00 1.26 11.18
CA ALA A 97 33.18 1.25 9.72
C ALA A 97 32.10 0.41 9.00
N ASN A 98 31.79 -0.78 9.54
CA ASN A 98 30.72 -1.65 9.01
C ASN A 98 29.32 -1.04 9.16
N VAL A 99 29.05 -0.33 10.25
CA VAL A 99 27.80 0.42 10.45
C VAL A 99 27.69 1.52 9.41
N LYS A 100 28.75 2.33 9.19
CA LYS A 100 28.75 3.38 8.15
C LYS A 100 28.59 2.82 6.74
N LEU A 101 29.23 1.69 6.44
CA LEU A 101 29.10 1.01 5.15
C LEU A 101 27.69 0.46 4.93
N SER A 102 27.11 -0.21 5.95
CA SER A 102 25.73 -0.71 5.91
C SER A 102 24.72 0.44 5.76
N ALA A 103 24.91 1.53 6.52
CA ALA A 103 24.17 2.77 6.41
C ALA A 103 24.19 3.36 4.99
N SER A 104 25.39 3.50 4.41
CA SER A 104 25.58 4.03 3.06
C SER A 104 24.96 3.13 2.00
N ARG A 105 25.06 1.80 2.15
CA ARG A 105 24.40 0.83 1.26
C ARG A 105 22.89 0.95 1.30
N LEU A 106 22.28 1.01 2.50
CA LEU A 106 20.84 1.15 2.64
C LEU A 106 20.33 2.44 1.98
N LEU A 107 21.05 3.55 2.17
CA LEU A 107 20.74 4.82 1.51
C LEU A 107 20.80 4.71 -0.02
N LEU A 108 21.82 4.05 -0.57
CA LEU A 108 21.94 3.84 -2.02
C LEU A 108 20.83 2.94 -2.57
N GLU A 109 20.46 1.88 -1.85
CA GLU A 109 19.36 1.00 -2.23
C GLU A 109 18.02 1.74 -2.28
N TYR A 110 17.76 2.63 -1.31
CA TYR A 110 16.56 3.49 -1.33
C TYR A 110 16.59 4.50 -2.48
N ALA A 111 17.72 5.16 -2.71
CA ALA A 111 17.86 6.12 -3.80
C ALA A 111 17.63 5.44 -5.16
N SER A 112 18.18 4.24 -5.37
CA SER A 112 17.96 3.46 -6.59
C SER A 112 16.48 3.13 -6.77
N LYS A 113 15.81 2.62 -5.72
CA LYS A 113 14.38 2.28 -5.78
C LYS A 113 13.49 3.51 -6.03
N ALA A 114 13.84 4.65 -5.46
CA ALA A 114 13.12 5.91 -5.70
C ALA A 114 13.24 6.34 -7.17
N GLN A 115 14.45 6.26 -7.74
CA GLN A 115 14.68 6.56 -9.15
C GLN A 115 13.91 5.61 -10.07
N ASP A 116 13.88 4.31 -9.76
CA ASP A 116 13.10 3.33 -10.51
C ASP A 116 11.60 3.64 -10.47
N MET A 117 11.09 4.04 -9.31
CA MET A 117 9.68 4.42 -9.13
C MET A 117 9.32 5.65 -9.98
N GLU A 118 10.17 6.68 -10.00
CA GLU A 118 9.98 7.86 -10.85
C GLU A 118 9.99 7.49 -12.34
N ASN A 119 10.93 6.61 -12.75
CA ASN A 119 11.00 6.11 -14.12
C ASN A 119 9.74 5.34 -14.51
N PHE A 120 9.19 4.50 -13.62
CA PHE A 120 7.95 3.78 -13.88
C PHE A 120 6.76 4.71 -13.97
N LYS A 121 6.66 5.72 -13.10
CA LYS A 121 5.61 6.74 -13.16
C LYS A 121 5.64 7.49 -14.50
N ALA A 122 6.80 7.99 -14.92
CA ALA A 122 6.93 8.69 -16.19
C ALA A 122 6.55 7.80 -17.39
N ARG A 123 6.92 6.52 -17.36
CA ARG A 123 6.54 5.55 -18.41
C ARG A 123 5.04 5.27 -18.42
N LEU A 124 4.40 5.18 -17.26
CA LEU A 124 2.96 5.02 -17.15
C LEU A 124 2.22 6.23 -17.69
N GLU A 125 2.61 7.44 -17.27
CA GLU A 125 2.01 8.69 -17.77
C GLU A 125 2.14 8.81 -19.30
N ALA A 126 3.29 8.44 -19.87
CA ALA A 126 3.48 8.42 -21.33
C ALA A 126 2.59 7.39 -22.04
N LEU A 127 2.42 6.20 -21.45
CA LEU A 127 1.55 5.16 -22.01
C LEU A 127 0.07 5.56 -21.92
N GLU A 128 -0.35 6.13 -20.80
CA GLU A 128 -1.71 6.64 -20.60
C GLU A 128 -2.03 7.77 -21.57
N ALA A 129 -1.09 8.71 -21.78
CA ALA A 129 -1.23 9.77 -22.77
C ALA A 129 -1.34 9.23 -24.21
N ARG A 130 -0.53 8.22 -24.56
CA ARG A 130 -0.58 7.59 -25.89
C ARG A 130 -1.91 6.87 -26.11
N LEU A 131 -2.37 6.10 -25.12
CA LEU A 131 -3.66 5.40 -25.18
C LEU A 131 -4.82 6.39 -25.32
N ALA A 132 -4.80 7.51 -24.59
CA ALA A 132 -5.80 8.57 -24.73
C ALA A 132 -5.81 9.20 -26.13
N GLY A 133 -4.63 9.37 -26.75
CA GLY A 133 -4.50 9.81 -28.14
C GLY A 133 -5.11 8.81 -29.14
N GLU A 134 -4.76 7.53 -29.03
CA GLU A 134 -5.25 6.46 -29.91
C GLU A 134 -6.78 6.24 -29.79
N LEU A 135 -7.35 6.47 -28.61
CA LEU A 135 -8.80 6.42 -28.39
C LEU A 135 -9.54 7.60 -29.05
N ASN A 136 -8.92 8.79 -29.08
CA ASN A 136 -9.49 9.95 -29.75
C ASN A 136 -9.41 9.85 -31.28
N GLU A 137 -8.38 9.20 -31.82
CA GLU A 137 -8.24 8.97 -33.28
C GLU A 137 -9.21 7.91 -33.81
N ASN A 138 -9.56 6.89 -33.02
CA ASN A 138 -10.53 5.84 -33.42
C ASN A 138 -12.01 6.25 -33.28
N GLN A 139 -12.30 7.46 -32.78
CA GLN A 139 -13.65 8.02 -32.66
C GLN A 139 -13.99 9.07 -33.73
N LEU A 140 -13.05 9.36 -34.63
CA LEU A 140 -13.20 10.24 -35.80
C LEU A 140 -13.28 9.40 -37.09
#